data_AF-A0A6P7SKF9-F1
#
_entry.id   AF-A0A6P7SKF9-F1
#
_cell.length_a   1.000
_cell.length_b   1.000
_cell.length_c   1.000
_cell.angle_alpha   90.00
_cell.angle_beta   90.00
_cell.angle_gamma   90.00
#
_symmetry.space_group_name_H-M   'P 1'
#
loop_
_entity.id
_entity.type
_entity.pdbx_description
1 polymer ?
#
loop_
_entity_poly.entity_id
_entity_poly.type
_entity_poly.pdbx_seq_one_letter_code
_entity_poly.pdbx_strand_id
1 'polypeptide(L)'
;MRQARKENCCDKFLTCLSHVPCASLIAWIILLLGLGGLTGSLLYGVTKCRKVMDEPSFWWFMEFTVIGVVVIMFVLGTLFLVIAHLSSDPTNRYVFNTSKKNMCARGLNVFVLFLAYFLAVIWVAASSLGVMPLLVSTFILSTDFKKGDCIELKYYGLNKTICEPELEMFLKDGKELFTCYIFTYVSAVLVTISMIHFLIAVSANYTHLKDSRFATYNAYETEDVRNSKHSILDTNM
;
A
#
# COMPACT_ATOMS: atom_id res chain seq x y z
N MET A 1 -51.17 3.19 7.32
CA MET A 1 -50.44 2.24 8.18
C MET A 1 -49.01 2.11 7.65
N ARG A 2 -48.03 2.74 8.31
CA ARG A 2 -46.60 2.55 7.99
C ARG A 2 -46.09 1.42 8.86
N GLN A 3 -45.87 0.26 8.24
CA GLN A 3 -45.34 -0.92 8.90
C GLN A 3 -43.88 -0.63 9.26
N ALA A 4 -43.59 -0.45 10.55
CA ALA A 4 -42.22 -0.33 11.05
C ALA A 4 -41.52 -1.68 10.84
N ARG A 5 -40.68 -1.77 9.81
CA ARG A 5 -39.82 -2.92 9.55
C ARG A 5 -38.87 -3.06 10.75
N LYS A 6 -38.99 -4.14 11.52
CA LYS A 6 -38.00 -4.51 12.56
C LYS A 6 -36.66 -4.75 11.84
N GLU A 7 -35.75 -3.78 11.91
CA GLU A 7 -34.40 -3.95 11.41
C GLU A 7 -33.69 -5.00 12.26
N ASN A 8 -33.27 -6.10 11.62
CA ASN A 8 -32.52 -7.14 12.30
C ASN A 8 -31.11 -6.62 12.63
N CYS A 9 -30.43 -7.22 13.62
CA CYS A 9 -29.05 -6.87 13.97
C CYS A 9 -28.11 -6.93 12.75
N CYS A 10 -28.37 -7.89 11.84
CA CYS A 10 -27.63 -8.03 10.58
C CYS A 10 -27.85 -6.84 9.63
N ASP A 11 -29.06 -6.28 9.56
CA ASP A 11 -29.34 -5.11 8.72
C ASP A 11 -28.62 -3.87 9.25
N LYS A 12 -28.56 -3.70 10.56
CA LYS A 12 -27.78 -2.62 11.20
C LYS A 12 -26.28 -2.78 10.98
N PHE A 13 -25.76 -4.01 11.09
CA PHE A 13 -24.37 -4.31 10.82
C PHE A 13 -24.01 -4.06 9.34
N LEU A 14 -24.81 -4.53 8.40
CA LEU A 14 -24.62 -4.29 6.96
C LEU A 14 -24.75 -2.81 6.60
N THR A 15 -25.67 -2.09 7.26
CA THR A 15 -25.80 -0.63 7.09
C THR A 15 -24.56 0.11 7.64
N CYS A 16 -24.00 -0.33 8.77
CA CYS A 16 -22.73 0.21 9.25
C CYS A 16 -21.56 -0.14 8.31
N LEU A 17 -21.51 -1.38 7.80
CA LEU A 17 -20.47 -1.83 6.89
C LEU A 17 -20.52 -1.08 5.55
N SER A 18 -21.73 -0.75 5.06
CA SER A 18 -21.91 0.03 3.83
C SER A 18 -21.43 1.47 3.95
N HIS A 19 -21.28 1.98 5.18
CA HIS A 19 -20.81 3.34 5.45
C HIS A 19 -19.28 3.41 5.68
N VAL A 20 -18.63 2.27 5.89
CA VAL A 20 -17.16 2.20 6.03
C VAL A 20 -16.57 1.95 4.65
N PRO A 21 -15.55 2.70 4.19
CA PRO A 21 -14.83 2.39 2.97
C PRO A 21 -13.95 1.17 3.21
N CYS A 22 -14.56 -0.01 3.15
CA CYS A 22 -13.91 -1.28 3.45
C CYS A 22 -12.65 -1.46 2.59
N ALA A 23 -12.66 -1.00 1.33
CA ALA A 23 -11.53 -1.12 0.42
C ALA A 23 -10.27 -0.37 0.91
N SER A 24 -10.38 0.90 1.31
CA SER A 24 -9.22 1.69 1.75
C SER A 24 -8.74 1.26 3.15
N LEU A 25 -9.65 0.82 4.01
CA LEU A 25 -9.31 0.26 5.32
C LEU A 25 -8.57 -1.08 5.19
N ILE A 26 -9.04 -1.98 4.33
CA ILE A 26 -8.35 -3.24 4.02
C ILE A 26 -6.97 -2.94 3.42
N ALA A 27 -6.87 -1.99 2.48
CA ALA A 27 -5.60 -1.57 1.91
C ALA A 27 -4.61 -1.10 2.99
N TRP A 28 -5.09 -0.30 3.94
CA TRP A 28 -4.27 0.17 5.05
C TRP A 28 -3.82 -0.97 5.99
N ILE A 29 -4.69 -1.93 6.31
CA ILE A 29 -4.31 -3.10 7.12
C ILE A 29 -3.24 -3.93 6.40
N ILE A 30 -3.40 -4.18 5.09
CA ILE A 30 -2.40 -4.91 4.29
C ILE A 30 -1.07 -4.14 4.29
N LEU A 31 -1.11 -2.80 4.18
CA LEU A 31 0.08 -1.96 4.28
C LEU A 31 0.77 -2.16 5.63
N LEU A 32 0.04 -2.13 6.75
CA LEU A 32 0.63 -2.33 8.09
C LEU A 32 1.29 -3.71 8.25
N LEU A 33 0.64 -4.76 7.74
CA LEU A 33 1.22 -6.11 7.75
C LEU A 33 2.51 -6.16 6.92
N GLY A 34 2.50 -5.53 5.74
CA GLY A 34 3.69 -5.37 4.91
C GLY A 34 4.82 -4.63 5.63
N LEU A 35 4.54 -3.44 6.18
CA LEU A 35 5.52 -2.62 6.89
C LEU A 35 6.08 -3.31 8.14
N GLY A 36 5.22 -3.96 8.93
CA GLY A 36 5.63 -4.70 10.12
C GLY A 36 6.56 -5.87 9.79
N GLY A 37 6.18 -6.68 8.79
CA GLY A 37 7.02 -7.78 8.33
C GLY A 37 8.34 -7.30 7.73
N LEU A 38 8.31 -6.23 6.92
CA LEU A 38 9.50 -5.64 6.31
C LEU A 38 10.50 -5.14 7.36
N THR A 39 9.99 -4.43 8.38
CA THR A 39 10.81 -3.88 9.46
C THR A 39 11.45 -5.03 10.26
N GLY A 40 10.64 -6.01 10.67
CA GLY A 40 11.12 -7.15 11.45
C GLY A 40 12.18 -7.97 10.69
N SER A 41 11.92 -8.27 9.42
CA SER A 41 12.83 -9.09 8.61
C SER A 41 14.12 -8.36 8.23
N LEU A 42 14.06 -7.07 7.89
CA LEU A 42 15.24 -6.30 7.50
C LEU A 42 16.12 -5.93 8.70
N LEU A 43 15.56 -5.52 9.83
CA LEU A 43 16.37 -5.20 11.02
C LEU A 43 17.10 -6.44 11.52
N TYR A 44 16.40 -7.57 11.63
CA TYR A 44 17.05 -8.83 11.98
C TYR A 44 18.06 -9.26 10.90
N GLY A 45 17.67 -9.20 9.63
CA GLY A 45 18.50 -9.56 8.48
C GLY A 45 19.80 -8.75 8.38
N VAL A 46 19.76 -7.44 8.58
CA VAL A 46 20.95 -6.57 8.56
C VAL A 46 21.94 -6.95 9.66
N THR A 47 21.46 -7.23 10.88
CA THR A 47 22.36 -7.63 11.97
C THR A 47 23.08 -8.95 11.68
N LYS A 48 22.41 -9.90 11.01
CA LYS A 48 22.98 -11.17 10.58
C LYS A 48 23.90 -11.01 9.37
N CYS A 49 23.47 -10.25 8.37
CA CYS A 49 24.26 -9.95 7.19
C CYS A 49 25.59 -9.29 7.58
N ARG A 50 25.57 -8.36 8.54
CA ARG A 50 26.79 -7.73 9.05
C ARG A 50 27.78 -8.72 9.67
N LYS A 51 27.30 -9.76 10.37
CA LYS A 51 28.16 -10.81 10.94
C LYS A 51 28.77 -11.69 9.85
N VAL A 52 28.00 -12.01 8.82
CA VAL A 52 28.45 -12.88 7.72
C VAL A 52 29.45 -12.16 6.81
N MET A 53 29.19 -10.88 6.52
CA MET A 53 29.98 -10.08 5.58
C MET A 53 31.23 -9.47 6.19
N ASP A 54 31.27 -9.31 7.53
CA ASP A 54 32.42 -8.80 8.29
C ASP A 54 32.98 -7.44 7.80
N GLU A 55 32.12 -6.63 7.17
CA GLU A 55 32.48 -5.31 6.65
C GLU A 55 31.80 -4.23 7.51
N PRO A 56 32.52 -3.53 8.41
CA PRO A 56 31.91 -2.63 9.39
C PRO A 56 31.43 -1.31 8.80
N SER A 57 31.97 -0.89 7.63
CA SER A 57 31.78 0.46 7.09
C SER A 57 30.51 0.62 6.25
N PHE A 58 30.01 -0.43 5.60
CA PHE A 58 28.92 -0.31 4.63
C PHE A 58 27.51 -0.36 5.25
N TRP A 59 27.33 -1.15 6.32
CA TRP A 59 25.98 -1.51 6.81
C TRP A 59 25.39 -0.54 7.86
N TRP A 60 26.16 0.44 8.35
CA TRP A 60 25.75 1.30 9.48
C TRP A 60 24.53 2.19 9.20
N PHE A 61 24.28 2.55 7.93
CA PHE A 61 23.17 3.43 7.56
C PHE A 61 21.87 2.68 7.24
N MET A 62 21.94 1.37 6.99
CA MET A 62 20.81 0.57 6.47
C MET A 62 19.63 0.53 7.44
N GLU A 63 19.89 0.40 8.74
CA GLU A 63 18.84 0.41 9.77
C GLU A 63 18.05 1.73 9.78
N PHE A 64 18.75 2.87 9.71
CA PHE A 64 18.12 4.19 9.63
C PHE A 64 17.30 4.37 8.35
N THR A 65 17.79 3.88 7.21
CA THR A 65 17.04 3.91 5.95
C THR A 65 15.76 3.09 6.03
N VAL A 66 15.81 1.88 6.58
CA VAL A 66 14.62 1.02 6.73
C VAL A 66 13.57 1.69 7.61
N ILE A 67 13.99 2.21 8.77
CA ILE A 67 13.08 2.92 9.68
C ILE A 67 12.47 4.15 8.99
N GLY A 68 13.29 4.94 8.28
CA GLY A 68 12.83 6.12 7.54
C GLY A 68 11.77 5.77 6.49
N VAL A 69 12.02 4.75 5.67
CA VAL A 69 11.06 4.29 4.65
C VAL A 69 9.74 3.83 5.28
N VAL A 70 9.81 3.08 6.38
CA VAL A 70 8.62 2.57 7.08
C VAL A 70 7.78 3.69 7.67
N VAL A 71 8.41 4.65 8.35
CA VAL A 71 7.71 5.79 8.95
C VAL A 71 7.06 6.65 7.87
N ILE A 72 7.78 6.94 6.78
CA ILE A 72 7.22 7.72 5.66
C ILE A 72 6.03 6.98 5.03
N MET A 73 6.15 5.66 4.79
CA MET A 73 5.05 4.88 4.23
C MET A 73 3.84 4.80 5.17
N PHE A 74 4.05 4.72 6.47
CA PHE A 74 2.96 4.74 7.44
C PHE A 74 2.19 6.07 7.38
N VAL A 75 2.92 7.20 7.36
CA VAL A 75 2.31 8.53 7.23
C VAL A 75 1.59 8.69 5.88
N LEU A 76 2.20 8.28 4.77
CA LEU A 76 1.55 8.36 3.46
C LEU A 76 0.32 7.44 3.36
N GLY A 77 0.40 6.22 3.87
CA GLY A 77 -0.71 5.28 3.88
C GLY A 77 -1.89 5.75 4.76
N THR A 78 -1.61 6.34 5.92
CA THR A 78 -2.65 6.95 6.76
C THR A 78 -3.28 8.17 6.08
N LEU A 79 -2.50 9.00 5.39
CA LEU A 79 -3.03 10.10 4.58
C LEU A 79 -3.94 9.59 3.45
N PHE A 80 -3.54 8.51 2.75
CA PHE A 80 -4.37 7.89 1.71
C PHE A 80 -5.68 7.35 2.28
N LEU A 81 -5.63 6.69 3.45
CA LEU A 81 -6.82 6.22 4.15
C LEU A 81 -7.78 7.37 4.48
N VAL A 82 -7.27 8.46 5.06
CA VAL A 82 -8.08 9.63 5.44
C VAL A 82 -8.71 10.27 4.20
N ILE A 83 -7.94 10.50 3.15
CA ILE A 83 -8.45 11.12 1.92
C ILE A 83 -9.50 10.22 1.25
N ALA A 84 -9.25 8.91 1.19
CA ALA A 84 -10.22 7.95 0.68
C ALA A 84 -11.51 7.99 1.51
N HIS A 85 -11.41 8.02 2.84
CA HIS A 85 -12.58 8.04 3.74
C HIS A 85 -13.40 9.32 3.60
N LEU A 86 -12.74 10.48 3.49
CA LEU A 86 -13.41 11.76 3.26
C LEU A 86 -14.12 11.81 1.89
N SER A 87 -13.59 11.08 0.91
CA SER A 87 -14.09 11.07 -0.46
C SER A 87 -15.21 10.05 -0.70
N SER A 88 -15.35 9.05 0.17
CA SER A 88 -16.40 8.04 0.09
C SER A 88 -17.76 8.57 0.55
N ASP A 89 -18.84 8.03 -0.02
CA ASP A 89 -20.21 8.28 0.42
C ASP A 89 -20.48 7.57 1.78
N PRO A 90 -21.25 8.18 2.69
CA PRO A 90 -21.91 9.48 2.58
C PRO A 90 -21.06 10.67 3.05
N THR A 91 -19.85 10.45 3.57
CA THR A 91 -18.98 11.48 4.18
C THR A 91 -18.73 12.65 3.23
N ASN A 92 -18.53 12.35 1.94
CA ASN A 92 -18.32 13.36 0.92
C ASN A 92 -19.45 14.40 0.81
N ARG A 93 -20.71 14.03 1.09
CA ARG A 93 -21.88 14.93 0.97
C ARG A 93 -21.88 16.01 2.03
N TYR A 94 -21.37 15.68 3.22
CA TYR A 94 -21.26 16.62 4.33
C TYR A 94 -20.01 17.51 4.19
N VAL A 95 -18.88 16.92 3.81
CA VAL A 95 -17.58 17.61 3.77
C VAL A 95 -17.44 18.46 2.50
N PHE A 96 -17.82 17.91 1.34
CA PHE A 96 -17.65 18.53 0.02
C PHE A 96 -18.97 19.09 -0.53
N ASN A 97 -19.80 19.64 0.35
CA ASN A 97 -21.14 20.16 0.02
C ASN A 97 -21.16 21.37 -0.95
N THR A 98 -20.05 22.07 -1.10
CA THR A 98 -19.95 23.31 -1.90
C THR A 98 -19.13 23.07 -3.15
N SER A 99 -19.46 23.76 -4.25
CA SER A 99 -18.74 23.65 -5.54
C SER A 99 -17.22 23.81 -5.41
N LYS A 100 -16.76 24.83 -4.67
CA LYS A 100 -15.32 25.06 -4.42
C LYS A 100 -14.66 23.90 -3.64
N LYS A 101 -15.35 23.35 -2.65
CA LYS A 101 -14.86 22.22 -1.82
C LYS A 101 -14.79 20.93 -2.64
N ASN A 102 -15.78 20.65 -3.47
CA ASN A 102 -15.75 19.49 -4.37
C ASN A 102 -14.63 19.59 -5.40
N MET A 103 -14.34 20.78 -5.93
CA MET A 103 -13.20 20.97 -6.84
C MET A 103 -11.87 20.68 -6.14
N CYS A 104 -11.69 21.13 -4.90
CA CYS A 104 -10.53 20.80 -4.08
C CYS A 104 -10.43 19.29 -3.81
N ALA A 105 -11.53 18.63 -3.47
CA ALA A 105 -11.58 17.18 -3.25
C ALA A 105 -11.13 16.38 -4.48
N ARG A 106 -11.60 16.78 -5.66
CA ARG A 106 -11.19 16.17 -6.93
C ARG A 106 -9.70 16.37 -7.20
N GLY A 107 -9.18 17.58 -6.98
CA GLY A 107 -7.74 17.86 -7.09
C GLY A 107 -6.90 17.01 -6.13
N LEU A 108 -7.35 16.88 -4.88
CA LEU A 108 -6.68 16.07 -3.86
C LEU A 108 -6.68 14.59 -4.23
N ASN A 109 -7.78 14.03 -4.74
CA ASN A 109 -7.85 12.64 -5.19
C ASN A 109 -6.94 12.39 -6.40
N VAL A 110 -6.85 13.34 -7.36
CA VAL A 110 -5.93 13.22 -8.50
C VAL A 110 -4.47 13.24 -8.02
N PHE A 111 -4.12 14.13 -7.10
CA PHE A 111 -2.78 14.19 -6.52
C PHE A 111 -2.42 12.89 -5.79
N VAL A 112 -3.32 12.36 -4.96
CA VAL A 112 -3.13 11.07 -4.28
C VAL A 112 -2.99 9.94 -5.28
N LEU A 113 -3.80 9.92 -6.34
CA LEU A 113 -3.73 8.89 -7.38
C LEU A 113 -2.36 8.90 -8.08
N PHE A 114 -1.86 10.08 -8.43
CA PHE A 114 -0.52 10.23 -9.01
C PHE A 114 0.58 9.75 -8.06
N LEU A 115 0.52 10.17 -6.79
CA LEU A 115 1.51 9.80 -5.78
C LEU A 115 1.49 8.29 -5.49
N ALA A 116 0.30 7.71 -5.31
CA ALA A 116 0.12 6.28 -5.09
C ALA A 116 0.60 5.46 -6.29
N TYR A 117 0.40 5.95 -7.52
CA TYR A 117 0.89 5.28 -8.73
C TYR A 117 2.42 5.27 -8.79
N PHE A 118 3.05 6.42 -8.55
CA PHE A 118 4.51 6.51 -8.51
C PHE A 118 5.11 5.59 -7.43
N LEU A 119 4.51 5.58 -6.24
CA LEU A 119 4.91 4.67 -5.16
C LEU A 119 4.70 3.20 -5.53
N ALA A 120 3.59 2.86 -6.18
CA ALA A 120 3.33 1.49 -6.63
C ALA A 120 4.43 1.01 -7.60
N VAL A 121 4.85 1.86 -8.55
CA VAL A 121 5.95 1.53 -9.47
C VAL A 121 7.27 1.32 -8.71
N ILE A 122 7.59 2.18 -7.73
CA ILE A 122 8.78 2.01 -6.89
C ILE A 122 8.72 0.69 -6.13
N TRP A 123 7.58 0.34 -5.54
CA TRP A 123 7.43 -0.89 -4.77
C TRP A 123 7.43 -2.16 -5.64
N VAL A 124 6.92 -2.09 -6.87
CA VAL A 124 7.09 -3.16 -7.86
C VAL A 124 8.57 -3.36 -8.18
N ALA A 125 9.31 -2.28 -8.45
CA ALA A 125 10.75 -2.35 -8.71
C ALA A 125 11.51 -2.91 -7.50
N ALA A 126 11.22 -2.43 -6.28
CA ALA A 126 11.83 -2.93 -5.05
C ALA A 126 11.53 -4.43 -4.83
N SER A 127 10.29 -4.86 -5.08
CA SER A 127 9.90 -6.27 -5.00
C SER A 127 10.65 -7.13 -6.02
N SER A 128 10.82 -6.63 -7.25
CA SER A 128 11.56 -7.34 -8.30
C SER A 128 13.05 -7.48 -7.96
N LEU A 129 13.67 -6.45 -7.38
CA LEU A 129 15.05 -6.50 -6.91
C LEU A 129 15.22 -7.39 -5.68
N GLY A 130 14.21 -7.44 -4.80
CA GLY A 130 14.19 -8.30 -3.62
C GLY A 130 14.26 -9.80 -3.93
N VAL A 131 13.97 -10.22 -5.17
CA VAL A 131 14.12 -11.61 -5.61
C VAL A 131 15.60 -12.00 -5.75
N MET A 132 16.50 -11.06 -6.05
CA MET A 132 17.92 -11.36 -6.27
C MET A 132 18.62 -12.03 -5.07
N PRO A 133 18.55 -11.51 -3.84
CA PRO A 133 19.15 -12.18 -2.68
C PRO A 133 18.52 -13.56 -2.40
N LEU A 134 17.25 -13.77 -2.74
CA LEU A 134 16.60 -15.08 -2.66
C LEU A 134 17.21 -16.08 -3.63
N LEU A 135 17.41 -15.68 -4.90
CA LEU A 135 18.00 -16.55 -5.92
C LEU A 135 19.44 -16.94 -5.55
N VAL A 136 20.25 -15.96 -5.13
CA VAL A 136 21.63 -16.20 -4.69
C VAL A 136 21.67 -17.16 -3.51
N SER A 137 20.84 -16.91 -2.49
CA SER A 137 20.78 -17.78 -1.30
C SER A 137 20.29 -19.18 -1.64
N THR A 138 19.34 -19.32 -2.57
CA THR A 138 18.85 -20.62 -3.03
C THR A 138 19.97 -21.41 -3.71
N PHE A 139 20.73 -20.77 -4.61
CA PHE A 139 21.84 -21.42 -5.30
C PHE A 139 22.91 -21.91 -4.32
N ILE A 140 23.32 -21.06 -3.36
CA ILE A 140 24.28 -21.43 -2.31
C ILE A 140 23.76 -22.59 -1.47
N LEU A 141 22.52 -22.52 -0.98
CA LEU A 141 21.95 -23.54 -0.09
C LEU A 141 21.59 -24.85 -0.80
N SER A 142 21.42 -24.83 -2.13
CA SER A 142 21.17 -26.02 -2.94
C SER A 142 22.45 -26.77 -3.34
N THR A 143 23.61 -26.15 -3.15
CA THR A 143 24.90 -26.77 -3.46
C THR A 143 25.24 -27.79 -2.36
N ASP A 144 25.52 -29.03 -2.76
CA ASP A 144 25.94 -30.08 -1.84
C ASP A 144 27.45 -29.98 -1.58
N PHE A 145 27.81 -29.36 -0.46
CA PHE A 145 29.21 -29.19 -0.06
C PHE A 145 29.73 -30.50 0.54
N LYS A 146 30.76 -31.07 -0.07
CA LYS A 146 31.47 -32.21 0.47
C LYS A 146 32.44 -31.77 1.56
N LYS A 147 32.85 -32.73 2.38
CA LYS A 147 33.84 -32.51 3.44
C LYS A 147 35.16 -32.04 2.83
N GLY A 148 35.68 -30.90 3.29
CA GLY A 148 36.86 -30.23 2.71
C GLY A 148 36.58 -29.26 1.54
N ASP A 149 35.33 -29.04 1.14
CA ASP A 149 35.00 -28.00 0.15
C ASP A 149 35.09 -26.59 0.75
N CYS A 150 35.43 -25.62 -0.09
CA CYS A 150 35.44 -24.19 0.25
C CYS A 150 34.53 -23.41 -0.67
N ILE A 151 33.82 -22.40 -0.13
CA ILE A 151 33.08 -21.44 -0.92
C ILE A 151 33.97 -20.24 -1.21
N GLU A 152 34.17 -19.95 -2.49
CA GLU A 152 34.76 -18.68 -2.91
C GLU A 152 33.65 -17.65 -3.12
N LEU A 153 33.55 -16.66 -2.23
CA LEU A 153 32.52 -15.63 -2.33
C LEU A 153 32.82 -14.58 -3.41
N LYS A 154 33.95 -14.70 -4.12
CA LYS A 154 34.38 -13.77 -5.18
C LYS A 154 33.35 -13.67 -6.32
N TYR A 155 32.68 -14.78 -6.63
CA TYR A 155 31.61 -14.85 -7.63
C TYR A 155 30.32 -14.16 -7.19
N TYR A 156 30.20 -13.87 -5.89
CA TYR A 156 29.07 -13.17 -5.27
C TYR A 156 29.43 -11.73 -4.87
N GLY A 157 30.58 -11.22 -5.34
CA GLY A 157 31.02 -9.85 -5.09
C GLY A 157 31.79 -9.62 -3.79
N LEU A 158 32.23 -10.70 -3.11
CA LEU A 158 32.96 -10.62 -1.85
C LEU A 158 34.33 -11.26 -1.98
N ASN A 159 35.39 -10.54 -1.62
CA ASN A 159 36.75 -11.08 -1.69
C ASN A 159 37.10 -11.93 -0.46
N LYS A 160 36.29 -12.97 -0.19
CA LYS A 160 36.43 -13.87 0.96
C LYS A 160 36.22 -15.32 0.55
N THR A 161 37.05 -16.22 1.07
CA THR A 161 36.90 -17.66 0.92
C THR A 161 36.58 -18.26 2.29
N ILE A 162 35.59 -19.16 2.35
CA ILE A 162 35.16 -19.80 3.59
C ILE A 162 35.31 -21.31 3.44
N CYS A 163 36.03 -21.94 4.37
CA CYS A 163 36.30 -23.38 4.41
C CYS A 163 35.86 -23.98 5.75
N GLU A 164 35.92 -25.30 5.88
CA GLU A 164 35.65 -26.02 7.14
C GLU A 164 36.65 -25.58 8.24
N PRO A 165 36.22 -25.29 9.49
CA PRO A 165 34.89 -25.47 10.09
C PRO A 165 33.92 -24.28 10.00
N GLU A 166 34.37 -23.11 9.53
CA GLU A 166 33.55 -21.89 9.45
C GLU A 166 32.38 -22.00 8.45
N LEU A 167 32.53 -22.87 7.46
CA LEU A 167 31.51 -23.18 6.45
C LEU A 167 30.19 -23.67 7.08
N GLU A 168 30.22 -24.49 8.13
CA GLU A 168 29.00 -24.99 8.77
C GLU A 168 28.21 -23.87 9.45
N MET A 169 28.91 -22.96 10.14
CA MET A 169 28.29 -21.78 10.75
C MET A 169 27.72 -20.83 9.69
N PHE A 170 28.47 -20.62 8.60
CA PHE A 170 28.03 -19.80 7.47
C PHE A 170 26.75 -20.34 6.83
N LEU A 171 26.68 -21.66 6.57
CA LEU A 171 25.47 -22.29 6.00
C LEU A 171 24.28 -22.22 6.96
N LYS A 172 24.51 -22.31 8.28
CA LYS A 172 23.47 -22.15 9.29
C LYS A 172 22.92 -20.72 9.31
N ASP A 173 23.79 -19.72 9.42
CA ASP A 173 23.37 -18.31 9.37
C ASP A 173 22.74 -17.95 8.00
N GLY A 174 23.21 -18.58 6.92
CA GLY A 174 22.64 -18.46 5.58
C GLY A 174 21.19 -18.94 5.47
N LYS A 175 20.82 -20.04 6.16
CA LYS A 175 19.43 -20.52 6.23
C LYS A 175 18.52 -19.55 7.00
N GLU A 176 19.04 -18.96 8.08
CA GLU A 176 18.31 -17.94 8.84
C GLU A 176 18.10 -16.67 7.99
N LEU A 177 19.14 -16.21 7.28
CA LEU A 177 19.07 -15.09 6.34
C LEU A 177 18.10 -15.36 5.18
N PHE A 178 18.13 -16.57 4.61
CA PHE A 178 17.20 -16.98 3.57
C PHE A 178 15.74 -16.83 4.01
N THR A 179 15.43 -17.27 5.23
CA THR A 179 14.10 -17.09 5.83
C THR A 179 13.73 -15.60 5.93
N CYS A 180 14.67 -14.75 6.34
CA CYS A 180 14.46 -13.30 6.42
C CYS A 180 14.22 -12.67 5.04
N TYR A 181 14.91 -13.13 4.00
CA TYR A 181 14.68 -12.67 2.63
C TYR A 181 13.29 -13.06 2.12
N ILE A 182 12.77 -14.24 2.48
CA ILE A 182 11.39 -14.64 2.12
C ILE A 182 10.40 -13.67 2.75
N PHE A 183 10.50 -13.43 4.07
CA PHE A 183 9.61 -12.49 4.75
C PHE A 183 9.72 -11.08 4.18
N THR A 184 10.93 -10.60 3.90
CA THR A 184 11.17 -9.30 3.27
C THR A 184 10.47 -9.19 1.92
N TYR A 185 10.61 -10.22 1.07
CA TYR A 185 9.99 -10.26 -0.25
C TYR A 185 8.46 -10.27 -0.16
N VAL A 186 7.89 -11.17 0.65
CA VAL A 186 6.44 -11.25 0.87
C VAL A 186 5.90 -9.91 1.39
N SER A 187 6.61 -9.28 2.33
CA SER A 187 6.26 -7.97 2.85
C SER A 187 6.30 -6.87 1.79
N ALA A 188 7.32 -6.83 0.93
CA ALA A 188 7.39 -5.87 -0.18
C ALA A 188 6.24 -6.06 -1.19
N VAL A 189 5.86 -7.32 -1.46
CA VAL A 189 4.70 -7.66 -2.29
C VAL A 189 3.40 -7.20 -1.62
N LEU A 190 3.23 -7.40 -0.30
CA LEU A 190 2.06 -6.91 0.43
C LEU A 190 1.94 -5.38 0.37
N VAL A 191 3.06 -4.64 0.53
CA VAL A 191 3.06 -3.18 0.36
C VAL A 191 2.64 -2.81 -1.07
N THR A 192 3.13 -3.51 -2.09
CA THR A 192 2.72 -3.30 -3.48
C THR A 192 1.21 -3.53 -3.68
N ILE A 193 0.69 -4.65 -3.16
CA ILE A 193 -0.74 -4.97 -3.22
C ILE A 193 -1.57 -3.89 -2.52
N SER A 194 -1.11 -3.38 -1.37
CA SER A 194 -1.80 -2.29 -0.67
C SER A 194 -1.90 -1.02 -1.51
N MET A 195 -0.84 -0.65 -2.23
CA MET A 195 -0.84 0.52 -3.13
C MET A 195 -1.83 0.35 -4.28
N ILE A 196 -1.91 -0.86 -4.86
CA ILE A 196 -2.90 -1.16 -5.89
C ILE A 196 -4.33 -1.02 -5.34
N HIS A 197 -4.59 -1.49 -4.12
CA HIS A 197 -5.91 -1.30 -3.50
C HIS A 197 -6.23 0.18 -3.21
N PHE A 198 -5.24 0.97 -2.80
CA PHE A 198 -5.41 2.42 -2.67
C PHE A 198 -5.73 3.08 -4.03
N LEU A 199 -5.06 2.68 -5.11
CA LEU A 199 -5.37 3.17 -6.47
C LEU A 199 -6.80 2.84 -6.88
N ILE A 200 -7.27 1.62 -6.63
CA ILE A 200 -8.64 1.19 -6.93
C ILE A 200 -9.64 2.01 -6.10
N ALA A 201 -9.42 2.14 -4.78
CA ALA A 201 -10.32 2.86 -3.90
C ALA A 201 -10.40 4.36 -4.24
N VAL A 202 -9.25 5.00 -4.47
CA VAL A 202 -9.18 6.44 -4.79
C VAL A 202 -9.77 6.73 -6.18
N SER A 203 -9.54 5.86 -7.16
CA SER A 203 -10.12 6.01 -8.50
C SER A 203 -11.66 5.90 -8.46
N ALA A 204 -12.20 4.92 -7.73
CA ALA A 204 -13.64 4.76 -7.54
C ALA A 204 -14.27 5.98 -6.82
N ASN A 205 -13.59 6.49 -5.79
CA ASN A 205 -14.02 7.70 -5.10
C ASN A 205 -13.96 8.94 -6.00
N TYR A 206 -12.91 9.08 -6.83
CA TYR A 206 -12.80 10.17 -7.80
C TYR A 206 -13.94 10.16 -8.81
N THR A 207 -14.29 8.99 -9.36
CA THR A 207 -15.43 8.86 -10.29
C THR A 207 -16.75 9.22 -9.61
N HIS A 208 -16.97 8.77 -8.37
CA HIS A 208 -18.16 9.15 -7.59
C HIS A 208 -18.28 10.66 -7.35
N LEU A 209 -17.19 11.35 -6.99
CA LEU A 209 -17.17 12.80 -6.81
C LEU A 209 -17.42 13.57 -8.12
N LYS A 210 -17.07 12.98 -9.26
CA LYS A 210 -17.33 13.53 -10.59
C LYS A 210 -18.81 13.34 -10.97
N ASP A 211 -19.35 12.14 -10.80
CA ASP A 211 -20.71 11.80 -11.22
C ASP A 211 -21.78 12.46 -10.35
N SER A 212 -21.58 12.51 -9.04
CA SER A 212 -22.46 13.24 -8.11
C SER A 212 -22.63 14.71 -8.50
N ARG A 213 -21.58 15.33 -9.05
CA ARG A 213 -21.66 16.70 -9.54
C ARG A 213 -22.43 16.84 -10.85
N PHE A 214 -22.23 15.94 -11.81
CA PHE A 214 -23.02 15.93 -13.04
C PHE A 214 -24.52 15.79 -12.73
N ALA A 215 -24.88 14.90 -11.82
CA ALA A 215 -26.26 14.74 -11.37
C ALA A 215 -26.82 16.02 -10.73
N THR A 216 -26.03 16.72 -9.91
CA THR A 216 -26.44 18.00 -9.31
C THR A 216 -26.62 19.09 -10.36
N TYR A 217 -25.72 19.19 -11.35
CA TYR A 217 -25.83 20.20 -12.41
C TYR A 217 -27.06 19.97 -13.29
N ASN A 218 -27.31 18.73 -13.70
CA ASN A 218 -28.49 18.37 -14.48
C ASN A 218 -29.80 18.64 -13.72
N ALA A 219 -29.81 18.46 -12.39
CA ALA A 219 -30.96 18.79 -11.56
C ALA A 219 -31.28 20.29 -11.56
N TYR A 220 -30.25 21.14 -11.39
CA TYR A 220 -30.42 22.60 -11.47
C TYR A 220 -30.88 23.05 -12.86
N GLU A 221 -30.29 22.51 -13.93
CA GLU A 221 -30.71 22.82 -15.30
C GLU A 221 -32.17 22.43 -15.54
N THR A 222 -32.60 21.27 -15.03
CA THR A 222 -33.99 20.82 -15.15
C THR A 222 -34.96 21.72 -14.36
N GLU A 223 -34.57 22.19 -13.17
CA GLU A 223 -35.36 23.14 -12.37
C GLU A 223 -35.46 24.52 -13.03
N ASP A 224 -34.38 25.04 -13.60
CA ASP A 224 -34.38 26.31 -14.33
C ASP A 224 -35.22 26.22 -15.61
N VAL A 225 -35.14 25.11 -16.35
CA VAL A 225 -36.01 24.83 -17.50
C VAL A 225 -37.48 24.67 -17.08
N ARG A 226 -37.75 24.05 -15.94
CA ARG A 226 -39.11 23.93 -15.41
C ARG A 226 -39.69 25.28 -14.98
N ASN A 227 -38.91 26.10 -14.28
CA ASN A 227 -39.32 27.43 -13.84
C ASN A 227 -39.54 28.38 -15.02
N SER A 228 -38.69 28.33 -16.06
CA SER A 228 -38.87 29.12 -17.29
C SER A 228 -40.08 28.70 -18.14
N LYS A 229 -40.41 27.41 -18.21
CA LYS A 229 -41.64 26.96 -18.89
C LYS A 229 -42.91 27.42 -18.17
N HIS A 230 -42.88 27.48 -16.84
CA HIS A 230 -44.03 27.96 -16.06
C HIS A 230 -44.20 29.48 -16.15
N SER A 231 -43.11 30.26 -16.26
CA SER A 231 -43.19 31.71 -16.41
C SER A 231 -43.63 32.18 -17.81
N ILE A 232 -43.41 31.38 -18.86
CA ILE A 232 -43.91 31.66 -20.22
C ILE A 232 -45.41 31.38 -20.35
N LEU A 233 -45.98 30.56 -19.46
CA LEU A 233 -47.42 30.27 -19.43
C LEU A 233 -48.25 31.35 -18.72
N ASP A 234 -47.62 32.28 -18.01
CA ASP A 234 -48.30 33.37 -17.26
C ASP A 234 -48.31 34.73 -17.97
N THR A 235 -47.86 34.83 -19.24
CA THR A 235 -47.86 36.10 -20.01
C THR A 235 -48.83 36.15 -21.19
N ASN A 236 -49.74 35.19 -21.32
CA ASN A 236 -50.84 35.23 -22.29
C ASN A 236 -52.21 35.12 -21.60
N MET A 237 -52.61 36.16 -20.85
CA MET A 237 -54.01 36.58 -20.66
C MET A 237 -54.08 38.08 -20.48
#